data_AF-A0A958FTN6-F1
#
_entry.id   AF-A0A958FTN6-F1
#
_cell.length_a   1.000
_cell.length_b   1.000
_cell.length_c   1.000
_cell.angle_alpha   90.00
_cell.angle_beta   90.00
_cell.angle_gamma   90.00
#
_symmetry.space_group_name_H-M   'P 1'
#
loop_
_entity.id
_entity.type
_entity.pdbx_description
1 polymer ?
#
loop_
_entity_poly.entity_id
_entity_poly.type
_entity_poly.pdbx_seq_one_letter_code
_entity_poly.pdbx_strand_id
1 'polypeptide(L)'
;MKSGFICILLILSFRYTIAQELQFPMDDGRHKKADFENWLIFSHLTASDSSRFGVAIFFFTGKIIGLRASGVYVMVADEQQKVYTNYKKIQLPIINRATHTEGRLLEKYGSNILRREPGNNPYEIELDLKELKLTLSLKPQKVPVDLNQLPVGDKKYNRVYTIPRGKVEGKMNYDNKPYPLQGFGIYQHQWGDSPDKNTASDLFAFHLEDTTDILVYHSEDYPPINTMIISDKLDNITILKDFTARADTTITVNPPGARF
;
A
#
# COMPACT_ATOMS: atom_id res chain seq x y z
N MET A 1 -49.86 -31.53 -38.20
CA MET A 1 -48.62 -30.71 -38.15
C MET A 1 -48.30 -30.40 -36.70
N LYS A 2 -47.24 -30.99 -36.14
CA LYS A 2 -46.79 -30.74 -34.76
C LYS A 2 -45.67 -29.69 -34.80
N SER A 3 -45.91 -28.50 -34.28
CA SER A 3 -44.88 -27.47 -34.10
C SER A 3 -43.96 -27.85 -32.96
N GLY A 4 -42.68 -28.08 -33.27
CA GLY A 4 -41.62 -28.24 -32.28
C GLY A 4 -41.11 -26.87 -31.83
N PHE A 5 -41.14 -26.62 -30.52
CA PHE A 5 -40.46 -25.50 -29.89
C PHE A 5 -38.96 -25.79 -29.85
N ILE A 6 -38.16 -24.98 -30.54
CA ILE A 6 -36.69 -25.00 -30.41
C ILE A 6 -36.35 -24.11 -29.22
N CYS A 7 -35.94 -24.73 -28.11
CA CYS A 7 -35.41 -24.03 -26.95
C CYS A 7 -33.93 -23.71 -27.23
N ILE A 8 -33.63 -22.46 -27.61
CA ILE A 8 -32.25 -22.00 -27.78
C ILE A 8 -31.70 -21.69 -26.39
N LEU A 9 -30.87 -22.60 -25.87
CA LEU A 9 -30.12 -22.40 -24.64
C LEU A 9 -28.95 -21.44 -24.93
N LEU A 10 -29.16 -20.15 -24.69
CA LEU A 10 -28.09 -19.14 -24.70
C LEU A 10 -27.23 -19.32 -23.45
N ILE A 11 -26.16 -20.12 -23.57
CA ILE A 11 -25.10 -20.18 -22.56
C ILE A 11 -24.26 -18.90 -22.70
N LEU A 12 -24.64 -17.87 -21.94
CA LEU A 12 -23.79 -16.72 -21.68
C LEU A 12 -22.60 -17.21 -20.85
N SER A 13 -21.50 -17.53 -21.53
CA SER A 13 -20.21 -17.78 -20.90
C SER A 13 -19.68 -16.44 -20.40
N PHE A 14 -20.02 -16.09 -19.15
CA PHE A 14 -19.26 -15.10 -18.40
C PHE A 14 -17.84 -15.62 -18.28
N ARG A 15 -16.94 -15.11 -19.13
CA ARG A 15 -15.51 -15.25 -18.89
C ARG A 15 -15.24 -14.46 -17.62
N TYR A 16 -15.16 -15.16 -16.49
CA TYR A 16 -14.42 -14.64 -15.35
C TYR A 16 -13.02 -14.35 -15.88
N THR A 17 -12.68 -13.07 -16.02
CA THR A 17 -11.30 -12.67 -16.19
C THR A 17 -10.60 -13.20 -14.94
N ILE A 18 -9.85 -14.29 -15.09
CA ILE A 18 -9.01 -14.81 -14.01
C ILE A 18 -8.11 -13.64 -13.64
N ALA A 19 -8.26 -13.14 -12.41
CA ALA A 19 -7.41 -12.07 -11.91
C ALA A 19 -5.96 -12.55 -12.06
N GLN A 20 -5.14 -11.77 -12.77
CA GLN A 20 -3.74 -12.11 -13.02
C GLN A 20 -3.01 -12.31 -11.69
N GLU A 21 -2.42 -13.48 -11.46
CA GLU A 21 -1.59 -13.71 -10.27
C GLU A 21 -0.45 -12.70 -10.20
N LEU A 22 -0.11 -12.26 -8.98
CA LEU A 22 1.02 -11.35 -8.78
C LEU A 22 2.33 -12.03 -9.19
N GLN A 23 3.17 -11.32 -9.94
CA GLN A 23 4.46 -11.78 -10.42
C GLN A 23 5.56 -10.87 -9.89
N PHE A 24 6.38 -11.37 -8.97
CA PHE A 24 7.53 -10.65 -8.45
C PHE A 24 8.82 -11.04 -9.19
N PRO A 25 9.72 -10.09 -9.51
CA PRO A 25 9.72 -8.66 -9.15
C PRO A 25 8.91 -7.75 -10.11
N MET A 26 8.14 -8.32 -11.06
CA MET A 26 7.47 -7.54 -12.09
C MET A 26 6.47 -6.52 -11.52
N ASP A 27 5.61 -6.97 -10.62
CA ASP A 27 4.58 -6.18 -9.94
C ASP A 27 5.13 -5.35 -8.76
N ASP A 28 6.43 -5.44 -8.45
CA ASP A 28 7.10 -4.44 -7.61
C ASP A 28 7.37 -3.16 -8.43
N GLY A 29 7.64 -3.31 -9.73
CA GLY A 29 8.03 -2.23 -10.62
C GLY A 29 6.87 -1.45 -11.21
N ARG A 30 7.23 -0.52 -12.10
CA ARG A 30 6.31 0.39 -12.78
C ARG A 30 5.34 -0.32 -13.73
N HIS A 31 4.06 0.05 -13.68
CA HIS A 31 3.02 -0.37 -14.62
C HIS A 31 2.74 0.68 -15.71
N LYS A 32 3.42 0.61 -16.87
CA LYS A 32 3.31 1.62 -17.94
C LYS A 32 1.90 1.93 -18.44
N LYS A 33 0.99 0.96 -18.37
CA LYS A 33 -0.41 1.09 -18.81
C LYS A 33 -1.30 1.71 -17.75
N ALA A 34 -0.84 1.83 -16.50
CA ALA A 34 -1.58 2.48 -15.45
C ALA A 34 -1.60 4.01 -15.65
N ASP A 35 -2.74 4.60 -15.36
CA ASP A 35 -2.97 6.04 -15.34
C ASP A 35 -2.67 6.64 -13.97
N PHE A 36 -2.72 5.81 -12.93
CA PHE A 36 -2.34 6.09 -11.56
C PHE A 36 -1.55 4.92 -10.98
N GLU A 37 -0.56 5.23 -10.15
CA GLU A 37 0.23 4.24 -9.44
C GLU A 37 0.85 4.88 -8.19
N ASN A 38 0.85 4.17 -7.08
CA ASN A 38 1.45 4.61 -5.83
C ASN A 38 2.19 3.48 -5.10
N TRP A 39 3.23 3.86 -4.38
CA TRP A 39 3.93 3.01 -3.43
C TRP A 39 3.89 3.68 -2.07
N LEU A 40 3.36 2.95 -1.11
CA LEU A 40 3.00 3.44 0.19
C LEU A 40 3.75 2.68 1.27
N ILE A 41 4.38 3.40 2.17
CA ILE A 41 4.96 2.87 3.40
C ILE A 41 4.34 3.61 4.58
N PHE A 42 3.75 2.87 5.51
CA PHE A 42 3.34 3.39 6.81
C PHE A 42 4.15 2.68 7.89
N SER A 43 4.71 3.42 8.83
CA SER A 43 5.57 2.83 9.86
C SER A 43 5.43 3.53 11.20
N HIS A 44 5.56 2.73 12.25
CA HIS A 44 5.77 3.19 13.62
C HIS A 44 7.23 2.94 13.97
N LEU A 45 7.95 4.01 14.29
CA LEU A 45 9.39 4.01 14.48
C LEU A 45 9.74 4.51 15.88
N THR A 46 10.70 3.87 16.51
CA THR A 46 11.29 4.27 17.78
C THR A 46 12.77 4.57 17.57
N ALA A 47 13.23 5.68 18.14
CA ALA A 47 14.62 6.08 18.13
C ALA A 47 15.38 5.51 19.34
N SER A 48 16.71 5.57 19.30
CA SER A 48 17.56 5.11 20.42
C SER A 48 17.35 5.89 21.72
N ASP A 49 16.87 7.13 21.62
CA ASP A 49 16.52 7.97 22.78
C ASP A 49 15.07 7.78 23.24
N SER A 50 14.40 6.72 22.77
CA SER A 50 12.99 6.40 23.02
C SER A 50 11.97 7.38 22.42
N SER A 51 12.41 8.35 21.60
CA SER A 51 11.49 9.13 20.76
C SER A 51 10.73 8.21 19.81
N ARG A 52 9.47 8.53 19.53
CA ARG A 52 8.54 7.72 18.74
C ARG A 52 7.91 8.55 17.65
N PHE A 53 7.90 8.01 16.44
CA PHE A 53 7.42 8.66 15.23
C PHE A 53 6.49 7.74 14.47
N GLY A 54 5.39 8.31 13.97
CA GLY A 54 4.67 7.75 12.82
C GLY A 54 5.26 8.32 11.54
N VAL A 55 5.60 7.48 10.56
CA VAL A 55 6.09 7.95 9.25
C VAL A 55 5.29 7.31 8.13
N ALA A 56 4.68 8.15 7.31
CA ALA A 56 3.95 7.78 6.11
C ALA A 56 4.65 8.32 4.87
N ILE A 57 4.93 7.47 3.88
CA ILE A 57 5.65 7.82 2.65
C ILE A 57 4.84 7.35 1.46
N PHE A 58 4.59 8.26 0.53
CA PHE A 58 3.80 8.01 -0.68
C PHE A 58 4.62 8.44 -1.88
N PHE A 59 5.21 7.48 -2.60
CA PHE A 59 5.67 7.71 -3.96
C PHE A 59 4.47 7.54 -4.88
N PHE A 60 4.26 8.45 -5.82
CA PHE A 60 3.12 8.36 -6.70
C PHE A 60 3.42 8.88 -8.10
N THR A 61 2.59 8.40 -9.03
CA THR A 61 2.42 8.99 -10.34
C THR A 61 0.93 9.24 -10.60
N GLY A 62 0.63 10.15 -11.50
CA GLY A 62 -0.68 10.21 -12.10
C GLY A 62 -0.71 11.11 -13.32
N LYS A 63 -1.77 11.00 -14.12
CA LYS A 63 -2.07 11.99 -15.16
C LYS A 63 -2.82 13.19 -14.55
N ILE A 64 -2.22 14.37 -14.64
CA ILE A 64 -2.81 15.66 -14.27
C ILE A 64 -2.94 16.48 -15.55
N ILE A 65 -4.18 16.78 -15.98
CA ILE A 65 -4.47 17.55 -17.20
C ILE A 65 -3.72 16.96 -18.43
N GLY A 66 -3.76 15.63 -18.57
CA GLY A 66 -3.09 14.91 -19.66
C GLY A 66 -1.57 14.74 -19.52
N LEU A 67 -0.92 15.43 -18.57
CA LEU A 67 0.50 15.29 -18.30
C LEU A 67 0.75 14.30 -17.15
N ARG A 68 1.67 13.35 -17.34
CA ARG A 68 2.11 12.49 -16.23
C ARG A 68 2.98 13.29 -15.26
N ALA A 69 2.54 13.41 -14.02
CA ALA A 69 3.34 13.94 -12.92
C ALA A 69 3.73 12.79 -11.99
N SER A 70 4.89 12.90 -11.36
CA SER A 70 5.31 11.99 -10.30
C SER A 70 5.77 12.78 -9.09
N GLY A 71 5.72 12.18 -7.91
CA GLY A 71 6.12 12.88 -6.71
C GLY A 71 6.28 11.97 -5.52
N VAL A 72 6.75 12.58 -4.43
CA VAL A 72 6.78 11.98 -3.11
C VAL A 72 6.07 12.91 -2.13
N TYR A 73 5.23 12.34 -1.29
CA TYR A 73 4.62 12.97 -0.14
C TYR A 73 5.03 12.20 1.11
N VAL A 74 5.38 12.91 2.17
CA VAL A 74 5.80 12.33 3.45
C VAL A 74 5.06 13.04 4.56
N MET A 75 4.60 12.27 5.53
CA MET A 75 4.12 12.78 6.81
C MET A 75 4.95 12.16 7.93
N VAL A 76 5.40 13.01 8.85
CA VAL A 76 6.05 12.61 10.10
C VAL A 76 5.15 13.07 11.24
N ALA A 77 4.64 12.13 12.02
CA ALA A 77 3.93 12.38 13.27
C ALA A 77 4.93 12.22 14.42
N ASP A 78 5.23 13.32 15.11
CA ASP A 78 6.08 13.34 16.31
C ASP A 78 5.17 13.14 17.53
N GLU A 79 5.29 11.98 18.19
CA GLU A 79 4.44 11.68 19.34
C GLU A 79 4.81 12.47 20.61
N GLN A 80 6.06 12.93 20.71
CA GLN A 80 6.55 13.66 21.88
C GLN A 80 5.95 15.07 21.85
N GLN A 81 5.99 15.69 20.68
CA GLN A 81 5.48 17.04 20.46
C GLN A 81 3.98 17.06 20.14
N LYS A 82 3.39 15.92 19.78
CA LYS A 82 2.00 15.78 19.32
C LYS A 82 1.70 16.63 18.09
N VAL A 83 2.63 16.67 17.14
CA VAL A 83 2.51 17.44 15.90
C VAL A 83 2.73 16.52 14.69
N TYR A 84 2.14 16.91 13.56
CA TYR A 84 2.40 16.29 12.26
C TYR A 84 3.03 17.31 11.32
N THR A 85 4.11 16.90 10.66
CA THR A 85 4.81 17.71 9.67
C THR A 85 4.78 16.99 8.32
N ASN A 86 4.42 17.73 7.27
CA ASN A 86 4.33 17.18 5.92
C ASN A 86 5.39 17.76 4.99
N TYR A 87 5.92 16.90 4.13
CA TYR A 87 6.93 17.23 3.14
C TYR A 87 6.46 16.70 1.79
N LYS A 88 6.67 17.47 0.71
CA LYS A 88 6.31 17.02 -0.63
C LYS A 88 7.24 17.55 -1.68
N LYS A 89 7.44 16.75 -2.72
CA LYS A 89 8.11 17.16 -3.96
C LYS A 89 7.35 16.58 -5.13
N ILE A 90 6.90 17.46 -6.01
CA ILE A 90 6.26 17.08 -7.27
C ILE A 90 7.25 17.36 -8.39
N GLN A 91 7.40 16.39 -9.28
CA GLN A 91 8.24 16.46 -10.46
C GLN A 91 7.36 16.39 -11.71
N LEU A 92 7.42 17.48 -12.48
CA LEU A 92 6.81 17.55 -13.80
C LEU A 92 7.83 17.10 -14.86
N PRO A 93 7.38 16.38 -15.90
CA PRO A 93 8.25 15.76 -16.90
C PRO A 93 9.05 16.78 -17.73
N ILE A 94 8.59 18.03 -17.75
CA ILE A 94 9.20 19.14 -18.51
C ILE A 94 10.44 19.69 -17.80
N ILE A 95 10.54 19.56 -16.47
CA ILE A 95 11.56 20.21 -15.64
C ILE A 95 12.71 19.25 -15.34
N ASN A 96 12.42 17.96 -15.10
CA ASN A 96 13.41 16.91 -14.88
C ASN A 96 12.83 15.54 -15.23
N ARG A 97 13.65 14.63 -15.78
CA ARG A 97 13.23 13.24 -16.03
C ARG A 97 13.24 12.44 -14.73
N ALA A 98 12.13 11.79 -14.41
CA ALA A 98 12.10 10.76 -13.38
C ALA A 98 12.79 9.51 -13.92
N THR A 99 13.55 8.79 -13.09
CA THR A 99 14.07 7.47 -13.45
C THR A 99 13.19 6.42 -12.81
N HIS A 100 12.66 5.52 -13.63
CA HIS A 100 11.91 4.37 -13.17
C HIS A 100 12.25 3.13 -13.98
N THR A 101 11.96 1.96 -13.43
CA THR A 101 12.15 0.68 -14.13
C THR A 101 10.86 -0.12 -14.16
N GLU A 102 10.62 -0.76 -15.30
CA GLU A 102 9.65 -1.85 -15.39
C GLU A 102 10.30 -3.15 -14.94
N GLY A 103 9.51 -4.08 -14.41
CA GLY A 103 10.02 -5.40 -14.06
C GLY A 103 10.84 -5.45 -12.76
N ARG A 104 11.13 -4.31 -12.14
CA ARG A 104 11.79 -4.16 -10.83
C ARG A 104 11.47 -2.80 -10.23
N LEU A 105 11.49 -2.68 -8.91
CA LEU A 105 11.23 -1.41 -8.25
C LEU A 105 12.46 -0.49 -8.26
N LEU A 106 12.33 0.60 -8.99
CA LEU A 106 13.14 1.79 -8.86
C LEU A 106 12.23 2.97 -9.22
N GLU A 107 12.05 3.90 -8.30
CA GLU A 107 11.37 5.17 -8.49
C GLU A 107 12.27 6.27 -7.96
N LYS A 108 12.78 7.11 -8.85
CA LYS A 108 13.71 8.19 -8.52
C LYS A 108 13.22 9.54 -9.02
N TYR A 109 12.98 10.44 -8.05
CA TYR A 109 12.51 11.81 -8.27
C TYR A 109 13.53 12.81 -7.70
N GLY A 110 14.53 13.15 -8.52
CA GLY A 110 15.71 13.90 -8.10
C GLY A 110 16.58 13.07 -7.17
N SER A 111 16.76 13.53 -5.93
CA SER A 111 17.46 12.84 -4.85
C SER A 111 16.59 11.85 -4.06
N ASN A 112 15.28 11.80 -4.32
CA ASN A 112 14.37 10.91 -3.60
C ASN A 112 14.27 9.59 -4.36
N ILE A 113 14.51 8.48 -3.68
CA ILE A 113 14.62 7.15 -4.27
C ILE A 113 13.79 6.18 -3.43
N LEU A 114 13.00 5.36 -4.12
CA LEU A 114 12.47 4.10 -3.64
C LEU A 114 13.02 3.00 -4.56
N ARG A 115 13.59 1.94 -4.00
CA ARG A 115 14.10 0.81 -4.79
C ARG A 115 13.99 -0.50 -4.04
N ARG A 116 13.98 -1.60 -4.77
CA ARG A 116 14.14 -2.95 -4.24
C ARG A 116 14.84 -3.82 -5.27
N GLU A 117 15.92 -4.47 -4.85
CA GLU A 117 16.52 -5.53 -5.67
C GLU A 117 15.62 -6.78 -5.66
N PRO A 118 15.57 -7.56 -6.75
CA PRO A 118 14.75 -8.77 -6.79
C PRO A 118 15.03 -9.76 -5.65
N GLY A 119 14.04 -10.60 -5.32
CA GLY A 119 14.13 -11.61 -4.27
C GLY A 119 13.68 -11.09 -2.90
N ASN A 120 14.16 -11.70 -1.80
CA ASN A 120 13.77 -11.31 -0.44
C ASN A 120 14.61 -10.13 0.11
N ASN A 121 14.97 -9.20 -0.75
CA ASN A 121 15.71 -7.99 -0.38
C ASN A 121 14.76 -6.92 0.18
N PRO A 122 15.27 -6.02 1.04
CA PRO A 122 14.48 -4.93 1.58
C PRO A 122 14.08 -3.90 0.52
N TYR A 123 13.02 -3.16 0.84
CA TYR A 123 12.68 -1.90 0.18
C TYR A 123 13.56 -0.80 0.79
N GLU A 124 14.36 -0.15 -0.05
CA GLU A 124 15.26 0.92 0.34
C GLU A 124 14.68 2.26 -0.07
N ILE A 125 14.57 3.17 0.90
CA ILE A 125 14.04 4.51 0.73
C ILE A 125 15.11 5.52 1.11
N GLU A 126 15.37 6.48 0.24
CA GLU A 126 16.25 7.63 0.48
C GLU A 126 15.49 8.89 0.11
N LEU A 127 15.24 9.79 1.07
CA LEU A 127 14.55 11.06 0.85
C LEU A 127 15.42 12.23 1.29
N ASP A 128 15.40 13.29 0.48
CA ASP A 128 16.04 14.56 0.74
C ASP A 128 15.07 15.68 0.36
N LEU A 129 14.32 16.12 1.37
CA LEU A 129 13.15 16.99 1.26
C LEU A 129 13.27 18.17 2.24
N LYS A 130 13.89 19.27 1.78
CA LYS A 130 14.10 20.49 2.58
C LYS A 130 14.82 20.17 3.89
N GLU A 131 14.09 20.16 5.00
CA GLU A 131 14.56 19.94 6.36
C GLU A 131 14.48 18.46 6.78
N LEU A 132 13.85 17.61 5.97
CA LEU A 132 13.78 16.17 6.19
C LEU A 132 14.82 15.46 5.35
N LYS A 133 15.71 14.71 6.01
CA LYS A 133 16.53 13.68 5.38
C LYS A 133 16.18 12.34 5.99
N LEU A 134 15.77 11.37 5.19
CA LEU A 134 15.30 10.07 5.66
C LEU A 134 15.96 8.97 4.85
N THR A 135 16.50 7.97 5.54
CA THR A 135 16.92 6.70 4.92
C THR A 135 16.25 5.59 5.69
N LEU A 136 15.46 4.74 5.03
CA LEU A 136 14.81 3.59 5.64
C LEU A 136 15.05 2.34 4.79
N SER A 137 15.22 1.21 5.47
CA SER A 137 15.20 -0.13 4.90
C SER A 137 14.02 -0.88 5.51
N LEU A 138 13.05 -1.29 4.69
CA LEU A 138 11.93 -2.12 5.11
C LEU A 138 12.16 -3.55 4.60
N LYS A 139 12.47 -4.46 5.52
CA LYS A 139 12.63 -5.89 5.23
C LYS A 139 11.31 -6.62 5.47
N PRO A 140 10.66 -7.19 4.43
CA PRO A 140 9.44 -7.96 4.60
C PRO A 140 9.61 -9.11 5.61
N GLN A 141 8.63 -9.28 6.49
CA GLN A 141 8.55 -10.40 7.44
C GLN A 141 7.35 -11.32 7.14
N LYS A 142 6.46 -10.88 6.26
CA LYS A 142 5.30 -11.62 5.79
C LYS A 142 5.29 -11.62 4.26
N VAL A 143 4.61 -12.61 3.68
CA VAL A 143 4.39 -12.67 2.24
C VAL A 143 3.45 -11.54 1.77
N PRO A 144 3.55 -11.10 0.51
CA PRO A 144 2.58 -10.17 -0.07
C PRO A 144 1.16 -10.76 -0.06
N VAL A 145 0.18 -9.95 0.30
CA VAL A 145 -1.25 -10.25 0.25
C VAL A 145 -1.86 -9.48 -0.92
N ASP A 146 -2.41 -10.22 -1.88
CA ASP A 146 -3.17 -9.65 -3.00
C ASP A 146 -4.57 -9.24 -2.55
N LEU A 147 -4.87 -7.93 -2.62
CA LEU A 147 -6.20 -7.38 -2.34
C LEU A 147 -7.11 -7.42 -3.56
N ASN A 148 -6.59 -7.91 -4.69
CA ASN A 148 -7.24 -7.96 -5.98
C ASN A 148 -7.58 -6.55 -6.50
N GLN A 149 -8.72 -6.39 -7.16
CA GLN A 149 -9.18 -5.12 -7.70
C GLN A 149 -9.96 -4.34 -6.65
N LEU A 150 -9.46 -3.16 -6.30
CA LEU A 150 -10.20 -2.14 -5.58
C LEU A 150 -10.92 -1.24 -6.59
N PRO A 151 -12.25 -1.11 -6.51
CA PRO A 151 -13.00 -0.19 -7.34
C PRO A 151 -12.73 1.26 -6.91
N VAL A 152 -12.52 2.15 -7.88
CA VAL A 152 -12.16 3.58 -7.65
C VAL A 152 -13.05 4.55 -8.42
N GLY A 153 -14.21 4.06 -8.85
CA GLY A 153 -15.24 4.79 -9.57
C GLY A 153 -15.99 3.89 -10.56
N ASP A 154 -16.91 4.48 -11.31
CA ASP A 154 -17.73 3.76 -12.28
C ASP A 154 -16.87 3.05 -13.33
N LYS A 155 -16.87 1.71 -13.27
CA LYS A 155 -16.10 0.81 -14.14
C LYS A 155 -14.59 1.10 -14.12
N LYS A 156 -14.08 1.62 -13.00
CA LYS A 156 -12.66 1.89 -12.78
C LYS A 156 -12.13 1.10 -11.60
N TYR A 157 -10.95 0.55 -11.76
CA TYR A 157 -10.35 -0.33 -10.78
C TYR A 157 -8.85 -0.07 -10.66
N ASN A 158 -8.35 -0.22 -9.45
CA ASN A 158 -6.93 -0.33 -9.17
C ASN A 158 -6.64 -1.74 -8.65
N ARG A 159 -5.52 -2.32 -9.08
CA ARG A 159 -4.96 -3.53 -8.49
C ARG A 159 -4.15 -3.12 -7.27
N VAL A 160 -4.28 -3.88 -6.18
CA VAL A 160 -3.55 -3.59 -4.93
C VAL A 160 -2.98 -4.85 -4.32
N TYR A 161 -1.76 -4.78 -3.82
CA TYR A 161 -1.25 -5.74 -2.85
C TYR A 161 -0.55 -5.02 -1.70
N THR A 162 -0.41 -5.72 -0.59
CA THR A 162 0.22 -5.21 0.62
C THR A 162 1.13 -6.24 1.25
N ILE A 163 2.24 -5.79 1.85
CA ILE A 163 3.05 -6.57 2.77
C ILE A 163 2.65 -6.12 4.18
N PRO A 164 1.98 -6.98 4.95
CA PRO A 164 1.32 -6.56 6.19
C PRO A 164 2.29 -6.30 7.36
N ARG A 165 3.53 -6.79 7.25
CA ARG A 165 4.60 -6.50 8.21
C ARG A 165 5.97 -6.53 7.56
N GLY A 166 6.70 -5.45 7.75
CA GLY A 166 8.13 -5.36 7.50
C GLY A 166 8.86 -4.76 8.71
N LYS A 167 10.05 -5.29 9.00
CA LYS A 167 10.97 -4.66 9.94
C LYS A 167 11.56 -3.43 9.27
N VAL A 168 11.47 -2.28 9.94
CA VAL A 168 11.98 -1.01 9.42
C VAL A 168 13.18 -0.59 10.25
N GLU A 169 14.29 -0.26 9.60
CA GLU A 169 15.49 0.30 10.21
C GLU A 169 15.97 1.49 9.39
N GLY A 170 16.63 2.46 10.02
CA GLY A 170 17.19 3.57 9.28
C GLY A 170 17.59 4.77 10.12
N LYS A 171 17.54 5.94 9.49
CA LYS A 171 17.85 7.22 10.13
C LYS A 171 17.00 8.35 9.56
N MET A 172 16.65 9.28 10.41
CA MET A 172 15.94 10.51 10.05
C MET A 172 16.68 11.71 10.64
N ASN A 173 16.91 12.74 9.85
CA ASN A 173 17.20 14.07 10.36
C ASN A 173 15.90 14.86 10.34
N TYR A 174 15.40 15.21 11.53
CA TYR A 174 14.14 15.91 11.75
C TYR A 174 14.37 16.98 12.83
N ASP A 175 13.92 18.20 12.58
CA ASP A 175 14.20 19.36 13.43
C ASP A 175 15.71 19.53 13.73
N ASN A 176 16.53 19.36 12.68
CA ASN A 176 18.01 19.39 12.74
C ASN A 176 18.65 18.38 13.71
N LYS A 177 17.90 17.40 14.21
CA LYS A 177 18.39 16.35 15.08
C LYS A 177 18.40 14.99 14.35
N PRO A 178 19.52 14.25 14.40
CA PRO A 178 19.57 12.90 13.86
C PRO A 178 18.92 11.90 14.83
N TYR A 179 18.06 11.05 14.28
CA TYR A 179 17.40 9.94 14.95
C TYR A 179 17.76 8.65 14.21
N PRO A 180 18.51 7.71 14.82
CA PRO A 180 18.56 6.34 14.34
C PRO A 180 17.24 5.67 14.69
N LEU A 181 16.61 5.00 13.73
CA LEU A 181 15.23 4.53 13.83
C LEU A 181 15.15 3.02 13.66
N GLN A 182 14.24 2.40 14.41
CA GLN A 182 13.81 1.02 14.24
C GLN A 182 12.32 0.88 14.48
N GLY A 183 11.67 -0.11 13.87
CA GLY A 183 10.26 -0.38 14.13
C GLY A 183 9.65 -1.32 13.12
N PHE A 184 8.36 -1.14 12.89
CA PHE A 184 7.59 -1.94 11.95
C PHE A 184 6.77 -1.05 11.04
N GLY A 185 6.48 -1.56 9.86
CA GLY A 185 5.65 -0.88 8.89
C GLY A 185 4.95 -1.83 7.95
N ILE A 186 4.01 -1.28 7.20
CA ILE A 186 3.41 -1.92 6.03
C ILE A 186 3.99 -1.32 4.77
N TYR A 187 3.97 -2.11 3.70
CA TYR A 187 4.20 -1.62 2.35
C TYR A 187 2.96 -1.95 1.51
N GLN A 188 2.47 -1.02 0.71
CA GLN A 188 1.37 -1.23 -0.21
C GLN A 188 1.74 -0.66 -1.59
N HIS A 189 1.35 -1.38 -2.64
CA HIS A 189 1.49 -0.93 -4.01
C HIS A 189 0.13 -1.01 -4.68
N GLN A 190 -0.26 0.10 -5.31
CA GLN A 190 -1.54 0.25 -5.99
C GLN A 190 -1.32 0.81 -7.39
N TRP A 191 -1.94 0.24 -8.42
CA TRP A 191 -1.88 0.74 -9.79
C TRP A 191 -3.20 0.53 -10.55
N GLY A 192 -3.54 1.44 -11.46
CA GLY A 192 -4.74 1.31 -12.30
C GLY A 192 -5.22 2.63 -12.91
N ASP A 193 -6.52 2.82 -12.90
CA ASP A 193 -7.22 3.82 -13.74
C ASP A 193 -7.14 5.26 -13.21
N SER A 194 -7.18 5.45 -11.90
CA SER A 194 -7.17 6.78 -11.29
C SER A 194 -6.84 6.70 -9.81
N PRO A 195 -6.40 7.81 -9.18
CA PRO A 195 -6.50 7.89 -7.73
C PRO A 195 -7.95 7.68 -7.31
N ASP A 196 -8.11 7.17 -6.10
CA ASP A 196 -9.33 7.10 -5.31
C ASP A 196 -10.05 8.47 -5.37
N LYS A 197 -11.06 8.60 -6.25
CA LYS A 197 -11.77 9.88 -6.48
C LYS A 197 -12.94 9.98 -5.51
N ASN A 198 -12.94 11.02 -4.69
CA ASN A 198 -14.00 11.29 -3.71
C ASN A 198 -14.21 10.16 -2.70
N THR A 199 -13.25 9.28 -2.52
CA THR A 199 -13.31 8.19 -1.55
C THR A 199 -12.34 8.51 -0.42
N ALA A 200 -12.86 9.06 0.67
CA ALA A 200 -12.09 9.07 1.91
C ALA A 200 -11.94 7.60 2.31
N SER A 201 -10.76 7.03 2.02
CA SER A 201 -10.43 5.69 2.45
C SER A 201 -9.63 5.75 3.74
N ASP A 202 -10.10 5.03 4.75
CA ASP A 202 -9.38 4.81 5.98
C ASP A 202 -8.60 3.51 5.86
N LEU A 203 -7.30 3.59 6.06
CA LEU A 203 -6.43 2.43 6.19
C LEU A 203 -5.89 2.37 7.62
N PHE A 204 -6.26 1.31 8.33
CA PHE A 204 -5.67 0.97 9.62
C PHE A 204 -4.76 -0.25 9.46
N ALA A 205 -3.60 -0.21 10.11
CA ALA A 205 -2.69 -1.34 10.18
C ALA A 205 -2.29 -1.56 11.63
N PHE A 206 -2.48 -2.78 12.12
CA PHE A 206 -2.17 -3.19 13.47
C PHE A 206 -1.14 -4.32 13.42
N HIS A 207 -0.04 -4.13 14.14
CA HIS A 207 1.00 -5.14 14.33
C HIS A 207 0.89 -5.67 15.76
N LEU A 208 0.37 -6.88 15.94
CA LEU A 208 0.25 -7.49 17.26
C LEU A 208 1.56 -8.15 17.70
N GLU A 209 1.73 -8.32 19.01
CA GLU A 209 2.95 -8.89 19.61
C GLU A 209 3.19 -10.35 19.20
N ASP A 210 2.11 -11.10 18.99
CA ASP A 210 2.17 -12.51 18.57
C ASP A 210 2.50 -12.68 17.08
N THR A 211 2.86 -11.59 16.39
CA THR A 211 3.12 -11.50 14.94
C THR A 211 1.90 -11.60 14.04
N THR A 212 0.69 -11.56 14.62
CA THR A 212 -0.54 -11.36 13.84
C THR A 212 -0.61 -9.91 13.34
N ASP A 213 -1.02 -9.74 12.09
CA ASP A 213 -1.19 -8.44 11.45
C ASP A 213 -2.63 -8.28 10.97
N ILE A 214 -3.23 -7.14 11.31
CA ILE A 214 -4.59 -6.79 10.90
C ILE A 214 -4.53 -5.52 10.08
N LEU A 215 -5.00 -5.58 8.84
CA LEU A 215 -5.18 -4.39 8.00
C LEU A 215 -6.66 -4.21 7.74
N VAL A 216 -7.16 -2.98 7.92
CA VAL A 216 -8.54 -2.60 7.65
C VAL A 216 -8.55 -1.50 6.62
N TYR A 217 -9.17 -1.77 5.48
CA TYR A 217 -9.45 -0.79 4.45
C TYR A 217 -10.95 -0.52 4.45
N HIS A 218 -11.30 0.73 4.74
CA HIS A 218 -12.67 1.21 4.80
C HIS A 218 -12.87 2.39 3.86
N SER A 219 -13.96 2.41 3.11
CA SER A 219 -14.41 3.56 2.32
C SER A 219 -15.93 3.53 2.27
N GLU A 220 -16.59 4.60 2.68
CA GLU A 220 -18.06 4.74 2.56
C GLU A 220 -18.48 5.19 1.15
N ASP A 221 -17.54 5.75 0.41
CA ASP A 221 -17.75 6.31 -0.92
C ASP A 221 -17.76 5.25 -2.01
N TYR A 222 -18.39 5.57 -3.15
CA TYR A 222 -18.81 4.57 -4.11
C TYR A 222 -17.66 3.90 -4.90
N PRO A 223 -17.64 2.55 -4.95
CA PRO A 223 -18.48 1.64 -4.17
C PRO A 223 -17.90 1.45 -2.76
N PRO A 224 -18.75 1.27 -1.73
CA PRO A 224 -18.27 1.06 -0.37
C PRO A 224 -17.29 -0.11 -0.31
N ILE A 225 -16.17 0.08 0.38
CA ILE A 225 -15.17 -0.96 0.61
C ILE A 225 -15.08 -1.19 2.10
N ASN A 226 -15.31 -2.43 2.52
CA ASN A 226 -15.02 -2.90 3.88
C ASN A 226 -14.21 -4.17 3.77
N THR A 227 -12.89 -4.03 3.77
CA THR A 227 -11.96 -5.16 3.65
C THR A 227 -11.08 -5.25 4.88
N MET A 228 -11.04 -6.42 5.52
CA MET A 228 -10.11 -6.73 6.59
C MET A 228 -9.20 -7.86 6.15
N ILE A 229 -7.90 -7.68 6.31
CA ILE A 229 -6.89 -8.72 6.14
C ILE A 229 -6.40 -9.10 7.52
N ILE A 230 -6.36 -10.41 7.80
CA ILE A 230 -5.70 -10.97 8.96
C ILE A 230 -4.61 -11.90 8.44
N SER A 231 -3.35 -11.58 8.73
CA SER A 231 -2.22 -12.49 8.54
C SER A 231 -1.82 -12.99 9.92
N ASP A 232 -2.13 -14.25 10.23
CA ASP A 232 -1.85 -14.80 11.56
C ASP A 232 -0.37 -15.14 11.76
N LYS A 233 -0.01 -15.54 12.98
CA LYS A 233 1.35 -15.96 13.34
C LYS A 233 1.90 -17.17 12.57
N LEU A 234 1.04 -17.93 11.89
CA LEU A 234 1.40 -19.08 11.04
C LEU A 234 1.39 -18.71 9.55
N ASP A 235 1.28 -17.42 9.23
CA ASP A 235 1.16 -16.86 7.88
C ASP A 235 -0.09 -17.29 7.11
N ASN A 236 -1.13 -17.79 7.81
CA ASN A 236 -2.43 -17.98 7.19
C ASN A 236 -3.07 -16.61 6.94
N ILE A 237 -3.61 -16.43 5.74
CA ILE A 237 -4.26 -15.19 5.33
C ILE A 237 -5.77 -15.39 5.33
N THR A 238 -6.48 -14.57 6.09
CA THR A 238 -7.94 -14.44 6.04
C THR A 238 -8.29 -13.07 5.49
N ILE A 239 -9.11 -13.02 4.45
CA ILE A 239 -9.62 -11.76 3.88
C ILE A 239 -11.14 -11.74 4.09
N LEU A 240 -11.60 -10.82 4.92
CA LEU A 240 -13.02 -10.54 5.13
C LEU A 240 -13.42 -9.37 4.23
N LYS A 241 -14.46 -9.55 3.43
CA LYS A 241 -15.04 -8.52 2.56
C LYS A 241 -16.45 -8.21 3.01
N ASP A 242 -16.90 -6.98 2.76
CA ASP A 242 -18.25 -6.50 3.03
C ASP A 242 -18.65 -6.69 4.51
N PHE A 243 -17.68 -6.70 5.42
CA PHE A 243 -17.96 -6.86 6.84
C PHE A 243 -18.56 -5.57 7.37
N THR A 244 -19.56 -5.70 8.24
CA THR A 244 -20.10 -4.56 9.00
C THR A 244 -19.48 -4.62 10.40
N ALA A 245 -18.61 -3.67 10.72
CA ALA A 245 -18.22 -3.42 12.11
C ALA A 245 -19.01 -2.22 12.61
N ARG A 246 -19.92 -2.46 13.54
CA ARG A 246 -20.47 -1.39 14.40
C ARG A 246 -19.43 -1.03 15.45
N ALA A 247 -19.48 0.17 16.03
CA ALA A 247 -18.53 0.62 17.05
C ALA A 247 -18.44 -0.30 18.30
N ASP A 248 -19.45 -1.13 18.53
CA ASP A 248 -19.56 -2.16 19.57
C ASP A 248 -19.22 -3.58 19.09
N THR A 249 -18.82 -3.74 17.82
CA THR A 249 -18.48 -5.05 17.25
C THR A 249 -17.15 -5.52 17.83
N THR A 250 -17.23 -6.52 18.72
CA THR A 250 -16.06 -7.25 19.18
C THR A 250 -15.70 -8.29 18.13
N ILE A 251 -14.58 -8.10 17.45
CA ILE A 251 -14.01 -9.11 16.56
C ILE A 251 -13.11 -10.00 17.41
N THR A 252 -13.60 -11.18 17.80
CA THR A 252 -12.80 -12.19 18.49
C THR A 252 -12.12 -13.08 17.46
N VAL A 253 -10.83 -12.86 17.24
CA VAL A 253 -9.99 -13.78 16.47
C VAL A 253 -9.56 -14.91 17.41
N ASN A 254 -10.13 -16.10 17.25
CA ASN A 254 -9.67 -17.30 17.95
C ASN A 254 -8.55 -17.95 17.12
N PRO A 255 -7.27 -17.83 17.50
CA PRO A 255 -6.20 -18.45 16.73
C PRO A 255 -6.37 -19.97 16.72
N PRO A 256 -6.10 -20.66 15.59
CA PRO A 256 -6.19 -22.10 15.53
C PRO A 256 -5.29 -22.74 16.60
N GLY A 257 -5.89 -23.53 17.50
CA GLY A 257 -5.17 -24.31 18.50
C GLY A 257 -5.11 -23.73 19.92
N ALA A 258 -5.81 -22.64 20.23
CA ALA A 258 -6.03 -22.24 21.62
C ALA A 258 -6.95 -23.26 22.33
N ARG A 259 -6.35 -24.23 23.02
CA ARG A 259 -7.03 -24.94 24.12
C ARG A 259 -6.82 -24.08 25.37
N PHE A 260 -7.93 -23.57 25.94
CA PHE A 260 -7.93 -22.98 27.27
C PHE A 260 -7.52 -24.02 28.32
#